data_AF-A0A2P2M1W3-F1
#
_entry.id   AF-A0A2P2M1W3-F1
#
_cell.length_a   1.000
_cell.length_b   1.000
_cell.length_c   1.000
_cell.angle_alpha   90.00
_cell.angle_beta   90.00
_cell.angle_gamma   90.00
#
_symmetry.space_group_name_H-M   'P 1'
#
loop_
_entity.id
_entity.type
_entity.pdbx_description
1 polymer ?
#
loop_
_entity_poly.entity_id
_entity_poly.type
_entity_poly.pdbx_seq_one_letter_code
_entity_poly.pdbx_strand_id
1 'polypeptide(L)'
;MVLQILLGLPFLVSHPISYISRAFNLGRVFIHFWSVNFKFVPEPFFVSKPFAAALLIAHLGLLMAFAHYRWCKDEGGLHIFLRSRVLSKKLSSFLSNSGSSSIMILKEEYVVTNMFTGNFIGIICARSLHYQFYSWYFYSLPFLLWRTTFPTVLRLILFMGVEFCWNIYPSNVYSSALLLCFHLLILWGLWSAPSEYPYIHDKSSTRQKDK
;
A
#
# COMPACT_ATOMS: atom_id res chain seq x y z
N MET A 1 10.67 22.88 -3.67
CA MET A 1 11.70 21.89 -3.27
C MET A 1 13.07 22.53 -3.04
N VAL A 2 13.63 23.30 -3.99
CA VAL A 2 14.96 23.96 -3.83
C VAL A 2 15.06 24.85 -2.59
N LEU A 3 14.03 25.65 -2.32
CA LEU A 3 14.01 26.57 -1.18
C LEU A 3 13.98 25.85 0.19
N GLN A 4 13.33 24.68 0.26
CA GLN A 4 13.34 23.83 1.47
C GLN A 4 14.72 23.24 1.73
N ILE A 5 15.43 22.83 0.66
CA ILE A 5 16.81 22.32 0.75
C ILE A 5 17.75 23.44 1.17
N LEU A 6 17.67 24.62 0.55
CA LEU A 6 18.54 25.75 0.85
C LEU A 6 18.45 26.18 2.32
N LEU A 7 17.23 26.26 2.86
CA LEU A 7 16.99 26.62 4.26
C LEU A 7 17.36 25.50 5.24
N GLY A 8 17.18 24.24 4.85
CA GLY A 8 17.48 23.08 5.70
C GLY A 8 18.95 22.67 5.70
N LEU A 9 19.70 22.95 4.63
CA LEU A 9 21.10 22.55 4.44
C LEU A 9 22.03 22.92 5.60
N PRO A 10 22.03 24.17 6.14
CA PRO A 10 22.93 24.50 7.25
C PRO A 10 22.71 23.62 8.49
N PHE A 11 21.46 23.25 8.77
CA PHE A 11 21.11 22.35 9.87
C PHE A 11 21.40 20.87 9.56
N LEU A 12 21.15 20.44 8.32
CA LEU A 12 21.39 19.05 7.88
C LEU A 12 22.88 18.69 7.90
N VAL A 13 23.75 19.63 7.52
CA VAL A 13 25.20 19.43 7.52
C VAL A 13 25.77 19.49 8.94
N SER A 14 25.26 20.39 9.81
CA SER A 14 25.76 20.51 11.18
C SER A 14 25.28 19.38 12.10
N HIS A 15 24.06 18.87 11.91
CA HIS A 15 23.44 17.89 12.81
C HIS A 15 22.75 16.72 12.07
N PRO A 16 23.45 15.98 11.22
CA PRO A 16 22.86 14.90 10.44
C PRO A 16 22.28 13.78 11.32
N ILE A 17 23.00 13.41 12.39
CA ILE A 17 22.58 12.36 13.32
C ILE A 17 21.34 12.79 14.11
N SER A 18 21.32 14.02 14.64
CA SER A 18 20.16 14.55 15.37
C SER A 18 18.94 14.71 14.47
N TYR A 19 19.15 15.12 13.21
CA TYR A 19 18.09 15.16 12.21
C TYR A 19 17.50 13.78 11.97
N ILE A 20 18.33 12.78 11.63
CA ILE A 20 17.85 11.42 11.35
C ILE A 20 17.16 10.82 12.58
N SER A 21 17.77 10.91 13.76
CA SER A 21 17.22 10.34 15.00
C SER A 21 15.89 10.99 15.40
N ARG A 22 15.74 12.31 15.22
CA ARG A 22 14.50 13.03 15.57
C ARG A 22 13.43 12.94 14.49
N ALA A 23 13.82 12.98 13.21
CA ALA A 23 12.90 12.82 12.09
C ALA A 23 12.28 11.42 12.07
N PHE A 24 13.11 10.40 12.33
CA PHE A 24 12.71 9.00 12.40
C PHE A 24 12.85 8.49 13.84
N ASN A 25 11.97 8.96 14.73
CA ASN A 25 11.93 8.47 16.10
C ASN A 25 11.24 7.09 16.14
N LEU A 26 11.99 6.06 15.76
CA LEU A 26 11.53 4.65 15.69
C LEU A 26 11.19 4.05 17.05
N GLY A 27 11.66 4.68 18.15
CA GLY A 27 11.29 4.30 19.52
C GLY A 27 9.94 4.86 19.97
N ARG A 28 9.29 5.71 19.17
CA ARG A 28 8.02 6.32 19.53
C ARG A 28 6.92 5.26 19.59
N VAL A 29 6.30 5.14 20.76
CA VAL A 29 5.09 4.36 20.96
C VAL A 29 3.94 5.32 21.13
N PHE A 30 2.95 5.27 20.23
CA PHE A 30 1.73 6.03 20.40
C PHE A 30 0.91 5.46 21.56
N ILE A 31 0.29 6.36 22.33
CA ILE A 31 -0.54 5.97 23.47
C ILE A 31 -1.79 5.23 22.99
N HIS A 32 -2.10 4.12 23.66
CA HIS A 32 -3.23 3.25 23.32
C HIS A 32 -4.58 4.00 23.38
N PHE A 33 -4.66 5.06 24.18
CA PHE A 33 -5.85 5.89 24.30
C PHE A 33 -6.34 6.48 22.96
N TRP A 34 -5.43 6.96 22.12
CA TRP A 34 -5.79 7.61 20.84
C TRP A 34 -5.78 6.67 19.63
N SER A 35 -5.57 5.37 19.82
CA SER A 35 -5.56 4.43 18.70
C SER A 35 -6.98 4.07 18.29
N VAL A 36 -7.29 4.23 17.01
CA VAL A 36 -8.53 3.73 16.41
C VAL A 36 -8.40 2.26 16.04
N ASN A 37 -7.22 1.85 15.55
CA ASN A 37 -6.93 0.46 15.22
C ASN A 37 -6.50 -0.33 16.47
N PHE A 38 -6.83 -1.63 16.51
CA PHE A 38 -6.50 -2.55 17.61
C PHE A 38 -6.86 -2.08 19.02
N LYS A 39 -7.86 -1.20 19.19
CA LYS A 39 -8.33 -0.69 20.50
C LYS A 39 -8.88 -1.78 21.41
N PHE A 40 -9.33 -2.88 20.81
CA PHE A 40 -9.79 -4.07 21.51
C PHE A 40 -8.66 -4.87 22.17
N VAL A 41 -7.40 -4.62 21.81
CA VAL A 41 -6.24 -5.27 22.40
C VAL A 41 -5.88 -4.54 23.71
N PRO A 42 -5.71 -5.25 24.84
CA PRO A 42 -5.32 -4.61 26.09
C PRO A 42 -3.97 -3.90 25.96
N GLU A 43 -3.82 -2.77 26.64
CA GLU A 43 -2.64 -1.90 26.54
C GLU A 43 -1.28 -2.62 26.76
N PRO A 44 -1.12 -3.54 27.73
CA PRO A 44 0.15 -4.26 27.91
C PRO A 44 0.58 -5.05 26.67
N PHE A 45 -0.38 -5.64 25.95
CA PHE A 45 -0.10 -6.36 24.71
C PHE A 45 0.10 -5.40 23.54
N PHE A 46 -0.70 -4.33 23.47
CA PHE A 46 -0.64 -3.32 22.42
C PHE A 46 0.72 -2.61 22.34
N VAL A 47 1.35 -2.33 23.48
CA VAL A 47 2.67 -1.67 23.55
C VAL A 47 3.83 -2.66 23.39
N SER A 48 3.56 -3.96 23.45
CA SER A 48 4.58 -4.99 23.41
C SER A 48 5.34 -5.04 22.06
N LYS A 49 6.65 -5.26 22.11
CA LYS A 49 7.49 -5.45 20.93
C LYS A 49 7.08 -6.69 20.10
N PRO A 50 6.69 -7.83 20.70
CA PRO A 50 6.22 -8.98 19.93
C PRO A 50 4.99 -8.68 19.09
N PHE A 51 4.02 -7.91 19.63
CA PHE A 51 2.83 -7.52 18.87
C PHE A 51 3.19 -6.62 17.67
N ALA A 52 4.06 -5.64 17.88
CA ALA A 52 4.55 -4.79 16.79
C ALA A 52 5.29 -5.61 15.70
N ALA A 53 6.13 -6.56 16.10
CA ALA A 53 6.84 -7.46 15.19
C ALA A 53 5.87 -8.37 14.42
N ALA A 54 4.86 -8.93 15.09
CA ALA A 54 3.84 -9.76 14.46
C ALA A 54 3.05 -8.98 13.40
N LEU A 55 2.65 -7.75 13.69
CA LEU A 55 1.98 -6.86 12.73
C LEU A 55 2.88 -6.52 11.54
N LEU A 56 4.18 -6.30 11.76
CA LEU A 56 5.13 -6.08 10.69
C LEU A 56 5.30 -7.32 9.79
N ILE A 57 5.41 -8.51 10.39
CA ILE A 57 5.48 -9.77 9.64
C ILE A 57 4.20 -9.98 8.84
N ALA A 58 3.03 -9.72 9.42
CA ALA A 58 1.75 -9.79 8.73
C ALA A 58 1.69 -8.80 7.56
N HIS A 59 2.15 -7.57 7.74
CA HIS A 59 2.22 -6.55 6.68
C HIS A 59 3.09 -7.01 5.51
N LEU A 60 4.33 -7.45 5.78
CA LEU A 60 5.25 -7.93 4.76
C LEU A 60 4.74 -9.21 4.09
N GLY A 61 4.12 -10.12 4.85
CA GLY A 61 3.51 -11.34 4.33
C GLY A 61 2.35 -11.05 3.39
N LEU A 62 1.44 -10.14 3.76
CA LEU A 62 0.33 -9.70 2.90
C LEU A 62 0.85 -9.03 1.63
N LEU A 63 1.83 -8.12 1.74
CA LEU A 63 2.45 -7.50 0.56
C LEU A 63 3.08 -8.55 -0.35
N MET A 64 3.81 -9.51 0.20
CA MET A 64 4.42 -10.60 -0.58
C MET A 64 3.37 -11.47 -1.27
N ALA A 65 2.28 -11.80 -0.57
CA ALA A 65 1.17 -12.57 -1.13
C ALA A 65 0.51 -11.81 -2.28
N PHE A 66 0.17 -10.54 -2.10
CA PHE A 66 -0.38 -9.72 -3.19
C PHE A 66 0.61 -9.58 -4.34
N ALA A 67 1.90 -9.35 -4.06
CA ALA A 67 2.89 -9.22 -5.10
C ALA A 67 3.06 -10.50 -5.92
N HIS A 68 3.10 -11.67 -5.26
CA HIS A 68 3.29 -12.96 -5.92
C HIS A 68 2.04 -13.42 -6.68
N TYR A 69 0.87 -13.43 -6.04
CA TYR A 69 -0.34 -14.03 -6.60
C TYR A 69 -1.15 -13.07 -7.46
N ARG A 70 -0.93 -11.76 -7.31
CA ARG A 70 -1.75 -10.73 -7.93
C ARG A 70 -0.99 -9.84 -8.87
N TRP A 71 0.05 -9.17 -8.37
CA TRP A 71 0.73 -8.14 -9.15
C TRP A 71 1.66 -8.73 -10.22
N CYS A 72 2.37 -9.80 -9.89
CA CYS A 72 3.28 -10.47 -10.84
C CYS A 72 2.66 -11.72 -11.47
N LYS A 73 1.33 -11.92 -11.39
CA LYS A 73 0.67 -13.13 -11.89
C LYS A 73 0.94 -13.35 -13.39
N ASP A 74 0.77 -12.29 -14.19
CA ASP A 74 0.93 -12.35 -15.65
C ASP A 74 2.39 -12.49 -16.10
N GLU A 75 3.34 -12.29 -15.18
CA GLU A 75 4.79 -12.38 -15.43
C GLU A 75 5.39 -13.70 -14.91
N GLY A 76 4.54 -14.65 -14.48
CA GLY A 76 4.96 -15.94 -13.92
C GLY A 76 5.35 -15.87 -12.44
N GLY A 77 4.97 -14.80 -11.74
CA GLY A 77 5.23 -14.60 -10.31
C GLY A 77 6.44 -13.72 -10.01
N LEU A 78 6.54 -13.30 -8.74
CA LEU A 78 7.52 -12.32 -8.29
C LEU A 78 8.98 -12.78 -8.48
N HIS A 79 9.27 -14.06 -8.26
CA HIS A 79 10.62 -14.60 -8.42
C HIS A 79 11.08 -14.64 -9.88
N ILE A 80 10.18 -14.99 -10.81
CA ILE A 80 10.48 -15.01 -12.25
C ILE A 80 10.66 -13.57 -12.74
N PHE A 81 9.81 -12.64 -12.32
CA PHE A 81 9.94 -11.23 -12.63
C PHE A 81 11.25 -10.62 -12.11
N LEU A 82 11.61 -10.85 -10.84
CA LEU A 82 12.85 -10.32 -10.28
C LEU A 82 14.07 -10.95 -10.96
N ARG A 83 14.06 -12.27 -11.21
CA ARG A 83 15.16 -12.94 -11.91
C ARG A 83 15.30 -12.42 -13.34
N SER A 84 14.19 -12.25 -14.06
CA SER A 84 14.22 -11.76 -15.44
C SER A 84 14.72 -10.32 -15.50
N ARG A 85 14.32 -9.44 -14.56
CA ARG A 85 14.79 -8.04 -14.49
C ARG A 85 16.24 -7.92 -14.05
N VAL A 86 16.69 -8.72 -13.08
CA VAL A 86 18.11 -8.72 -12.67
C VAL A 86 18.98 -9.24 -13.80
N LEU A 87 18.58 -10.33 -14.45
CA LEU A 87 19.31 -10.91 -15.57
C LEU A 87 19.28 -10.00 -16.80
N SER A 88 18.13 -9.39 -17.12
CA SER A 88 17.99 -8.47 -18.26
C SER A 88 18.80 -7.20 -18.04
N LYS A 89 18.89 -6.67 -16.81
CA LYS A 89 19.68 -5.47 -16.51
C LYS A 89 21.18 -5.76 -16.54
N LYS A 90 21.60 -6.95 -16.07
CA LYS A 90 22.99 -7.42 -16.18
C LYS A 90 23.39 -7.66 -17.64
N LEU A 91 22.49 -8.22 -18.45
CA LEU A 91 22.71 -8.50 -19.87
C LEU A 91 22.65 -7.23 -20.72
N SER A 92 21.69 -6.33 -20.47
CA SER A 92 21.55 -5.02 -21.14
C SER A 92 22.74 -4.10 -20.88
N SER A 93 23.28 -4.10 -19.65
CA SER A 93 24.53 -3.39 -19.33
C SER A 93 25.73 -3.94 -20.12
N PHE A 94 25.67 -5.19 -20.56
CA PHE A 94 26.74 -5.86 -21.32
C PHE A 94 26.55 -5.74 -22.85
N LEU A 95 25.30 -5.61 -23.31
CA LEU A 95 24.89 -5.59 -24.73
C LEU A 95 24.40 -4.22 -25.21
N SER A 96 24.84 -3.13 -24.58
CA SER A 96 24.43 -1.75 -24.89
C SER A 96 24.90 -1.27 -26.28
N ASN A 97 24.38 -1.86 -27.36
CA ASN A 97 24.43 -1.21 -28.68
C ASN A 97 23.38 -1.62 -29.71
N SER A 98 22.49 -2.59 -29.48
CA SER A 98 21.46 -2.91 -30.49
C SER A 98 20.25 -3.59 -29.87
N GLY A 99 19.12 -2.90 -29.84
CA GLY A 99 17.85 -3.52 -29.50
C GLY A 99 16.81 -2.51 -29.03
N SER A 100 15.94 -2.10 -29.96
CA SER A 100 14.71 -1.36 -29.66
C SER A 100 13.90 -2.16 -28.65
N SER A 101 14.04 -1.81 -27.38
CA SER A 101 13.20 -2.35 -26.31
C SER A 101 11.81 -1.78 -26.53
N SER A 102 10.85 -2.61 -26.93
CA SER A 102 9.45 -2.23 -26.93
C SER A 102 9.11 -1.77 -25.51
N ILE A 103 8.88 -0.46 -25.35
CA ILE A 103 8.52 0.13 -24.07
C ILE A 103 7.13 -0.40 -23.75
N MET A 104 7.04 -1.45 -22.95
CA MET A 104 5.77 -1.93 -22.44
C MET A 104 5.26 -0.89 -21.44
N ILE A 105 4.32 -0.07 -21.88
CA ILE A 105 3.72 0.97 -21.04
C ILE A 105 2.73 0.30 -20.09
N LEU A 106 2.94 0.54 -18.79
CA LEU A 106 2.08 0.05 -17.73
C LEU A 106 0.82 0.90 -17.66
N LYS A 107 -0.34 0.27 -17.49
CA LYS A 107 -1.61 1.00 -17.31
C LYS A 107 -1.56 1.84 -16.03
N GLU A 108 -1.97 3.09 -16.13
CA GLU A 108 -2.02 4.03 -15.00
C GLU A 108 -2.92 3.49 -13.87
N GLU A 109 -4.08 2.95 -14.23
CA GLU A 109 -5.03 2.35 -13.27
C GLU A 109 -4.42 1.19 -12.48
N TYR A 110 -3.57 0.39 -13.13
CA TYR A 110 -2.89 -0.74 -12.51
C TYR A 110 -1.87 -0.27 -11.47
N VAL A 111 -1.07 0.75 -11.81
CA VAL A 111 -0.10 1.36 -10.88
C VAL A 111 -0.80 1.95 -9.67
N VAL A 112 -1.85 2.75 -9.89
CA VAL A 112 -2.61 3.40 -8.82
C VAL A 112 -3.25 2.36 -7.89
N THR A 113 -3.85 1.30 -8.48
CA THR A 113 -4.44 0.21 -7.70
C THR A 113 -3.43 -0.49 -6.82
N ASN A 114 -2.24 -0.80 -7.33
CA ASN A 114 -1.20 -1.46 -6.56
C ASN A 114 -0.66 -0.57 -5.44
N MET A 115 -0.43 0.72 -5.71
CA MET A 115 0.02 1.68 -4.69
C MET A 115 -1.01 1.84 -3.57
N PHE A 116 -2.29 2.02 -3.91
CA PHE A 116 -3.35 2.17 -2.93
C PHE A 116 -3.61 0.89 -2.15
N THR A 117 -3.55 -0.28 -2.79
CA THR A 117 -3.68 -1.57 -2.10
C THR A 117 -2.53 -1.78 -1.12
N GLY A 118 -1.28 -1.47 -1.51
CA GLY A 118 -0.12 -1.55 -0.62
C GLY A 118 -0.23 -0.62 0.60
N ASN A 119 -0.65 0.63 0.38
CA ASN A 119 -0.94 1.59 1.45
C ASN A 119 -2.04 1.07 2.38
N PHE A 120 -3.13 0.54 1.82
CA PHE A 120 -4.26 0.00 2.58
C PHE A 120 -3.85 -1.20 3.45
N ILE A 121 -3.04 -2.12 2.95
CA ILE A 121 -2.46 -3.22 3.75
C ILE A 121 -1.64 -2.66 4.92
N GLY A 122 -0.91 -1.56 4.70
CA GLY A 122 -0.21 -0.83 5.76
C GLY A 122 -1.13 -0.29 6.85
N ILE A 123 -2.25 0.32 6.46
CA ILE A 123 -3.27 0.84 7.39
C ILE A 123 -3.86 -0.29 8.25
N ILE A 124 -4.18 -1.44 7.67
CA ILE A 124 -4.72 -2.60 8.40
C ILE A 124 -3.73 -3.10 9.46
N CYS A 125 -2.47 -3.24 9.08
CA CYS A 125 -1.42 -3.75 9.97
C CYS A 125 -0.84 -2.68 10.90
N ALA A 126 -1.22 -1.41 10.77
CA ALA A 126 -0.69 -0.35 11.61
C ALA A 126 -1.16 -0.54 13.06
N ARG A 127 -0.19 -0.78 13.95
CA ARG A 127 -0.42 -0.98 15.39
C ARG A 127 -1.21 0.17 16.01
N SER A 128 -0.82 1.40 15.74
CA SER A 128 -1.44 2.59 16.32
C SER A 128 -1.85 3.56 15.23
N LEU A 129 -3.14 3.89 15.18
CA LEU A 129 -3.72 4.75 14.14
C LEU A 129 -4.47 5.91 14.80
N HIS A 130 -3.86 7.09 14.77
CA HIS A 130 -4.44 8.34 15.22
C HIS A 130 -5.47 8.87 14.21
N TYR A 131 -6.46 9.64 14.67
CA TYR A 131 -7.50 10.28 13.82
C TYR A 131 -6.94 11.07 12.63
N GLN A 132 -5.78 11.69 12.79
CA GLN A 132 -5.12 12.42 11.70
C GLN A 132 -4.72 11.54 10.51
N PHE A 133 -4.38 10.28 10.76
CA PHE A 133 -3.96 9.33 9.73
C PHE A 133 -5.14 8.78 8.92
N TYR A 134 -6.39 9.14 9.25
CA TYR A 134 -7.53 8.82 8.40
C TYR A 134 -7.38 9.39 6.98
N SER A 135 -6.82 10.60 6.88
CA SER A 135 -6.50 11.28 5.62
C SER A 135 -5.58 10.47 4.69
N TRP A 136 -4.78 9.54 5.21
CA TRP A 136 -3.81 8.75 4.43
C TRP A 136 -4.46 7.77 3.46
N TYR A 137 -5.72 7.40 3.68
CA TYR A 137 -6.39 6.44 2.81
C TYR A 137 -7.84 6.79 2.52
N PHE A 138 -8.43 7.80 3.19
CA PHE A 138 -9.78 8.28 2.94
C PHE A 138 -10.10 8.44 1.44
N TYR A 139 -9.25 9.18 0.70
CA TYR A 139 -9.46 9.41 -0.73
C TYR A 139 -9.25 8.17 -1.60
N SER A 140 -8.46 7.19 -1.13
CA SER A 140 -8.26 5.93 -1.83
C SER A 140 -9.38 4.91 -1.61
N LEU A 141 -10.19 5.06 -0.55
CA LEU A 141 -11.24 4.09 -0.20
C LEU A 141 -12.31 3.93 -1.28
N PRO A 142 -12.93 4.99 -1.81
CA PRO A 142 -13.91 4.86 -2.89
C PRO A 142 -13.31 4.18 -4.11
N PHE A 143 -12.08 4.55 -4.48
CA PHE A 143 -11.37 3.92 -5.59
C PHE A 143 -11.19 2.42 -5.36
N LEU A 144 -10.66 2.01 -4.20
CA LEU A 144 -10.43 0.59 -3.87
C LEU A 144 -11.73 -0.21 -3.83
N LEU A 145 -12.80 0.35 -3.26
CA LEU A 145 -14.11 -0.30 -3.22
C LEU A 145 -14.66 -0.59 -4.61
N TRP A 146 -14.46 0.32 -5.57
CA TRP A 146 -14.88 0.11 -6.97
C TRP A 146 -14.01 -0.87 -7.74
N ARG A 147 -12.82 -1.21 -7.23
CA ARG A 147 -12.02 -2.33 -7.76
C ARG A 147 -12.50 -3.70 -7.27
N THR A 148 -13.33 -3.76 -6.22
CA THR A 148 -13.88 -5.03 -5.71
C THR A 148 -15.07 -5.52 -6.53
N THR A 149 -15.33 -6.83 -6.50
CA THR A 149 -16.49 -7.48 -7.17
C THR A 149 -17.81 -7.30 -6.42
N PHE A 150 -17.83 -6.56 -5.31
CA PHE A 150 -19.02 -6.36 -4.50
C PHE A 150 -20.11 -5.54 -5.21
N PRO A 151 -21.40 -5.79 -4.92
CA PRO A 151 -22.49 -4.95 -5.42
C PRO A 151 -22.37 -3.52 -4.87
N THR A 152 -22.86 -2.52 -5.63
CA THR A 152 -22.74 -1.09 -5.27
C THR A 152 -23.27 -0.77 -3.88
N VAL A 153 -24.38 -1.41 -3.47
CA VAL A 153 -24.95 -1.24 -2.12
C VAL A 153 -23.95 -1.66 -1.04
N LEU A 154 -23.30 -2.82 -1.20
CA LEU A 154 -22.30 -3.28 -0.23
C LEU A 154 -21.08 -2.37 -0.20
N ARG A 155 -20.63 -1.84 -1.35
CA ARG A 155 -19.52 -0.86 -1.40
C ARG A 155 -19.84 0.38 -0.59
N LEU A 156 -21.05 0.93 -0.75
CA LEU A 156 -21.49 2.11 0.01
C LEU A 156 -21.64 1.80 1.49
N ILE A 157 -22.18 0.64 1.86
CA ILE A 157 -22.27 0.20 3.27
C ILE A 157 -20.88 0.10 3.89
N LEU A 158 -19.90 -0.49 3.19
CA LEU A 158 -18.52 -0.59 3.67
C LEU A 158 -17.87 0.80 3.82
N PHE A 159 -18.09 1.69 2.85
CA PHE A 159 -17.58 3.07 2.91
C PHE A 159 -18.14 3.83 4.12
N MET A 160 -19.46 3.88 4.25
CA MET A 160 -20.16 4.54 5.35
C MET A 160 -19.84 3.88 6.70
N GLY A 161 -19.67 2.55 6.72
CA GLY A 161 -19.29 1.80 7.92
C GLY A 161 -17.90 2.16 8.41
N VAL A 162 -16.93 2.32 7.50
CA VAL A 162 -15.60 2.81 7.84
C VAL A 162 -15.69 4.25 8.36
N GLU A 163 -16.40 5.16 7.68
CA GLU A 163 -16.62 6.54 8.15
C GLU A 163 -17.24 6.58 9.55
N PHE A 164 -18.27 5.76 9.80
CA PHE A 164 -18.91 5.64 11.10
C PHE A 164 -17.92 5.25 12.19
N CYS A 165 -17.09 4.23 11.95
CA CYS A 165 -16.07 3.81 12.91
C CYS A 165 -15.04 4.90 13.21
N TRP A 166 -14.69 5.74 12.22
CA TRP A 166 -13.76 6.87 12.39
C TRP A 166 -14.39 8.08 13.07
N ASN A 167 -15.72 8.25 12.99
CA ASN A 167 -16.43 9.35 13.65
C ASN A 167 -16.73 9.10 15.13
N ILE A 168 -16.56 7.86 15.62
CA ILE A 168 -16.67 7.56 17.06
C ILE A 168 -15.40 8.04 17.77
N TYR A 169 -15.57 9.05 18.63
CA TYR A 169 -14.50 9.66 19.40
C TYR A 169 -14.84 9.73 20.91
N PRO A 170 -13.96 9.24 21.81
CA PRO A 170 -12.80 8.39 21.56
C PRO A 170 -13.22 7.00 21.03
N SER A 171 -12.27 6.26 20.43
CA SER A 171 -12.54 4.93 19.88
C SER A 171 -12.88 3.92 20.98
N ASN A 172 -13.80 3.00 20.67
CA ASN A 172 -14.24 1.95 21.58
C ASN A 172 -13.77 0.57 21.06
N VAL A 173 -13.80 -0.43 21.93
CA VAL A 173 -13.48 -1.84 21.58
C VAL A 173 -14.30 -2.31 20.38
N TYR A 174 -15.61 -2.06 20.42
CA TYR A 174 -16.54 -2.46 19.35
C TYR A 174 -16.27 -1.75 18.03
N SER A 175 -16.05 -0.43 18.04
CA SER A 175 -15.81 0.32 16.80
C SER A 175 -14.49 -0.06 16.15
N SER A 176 -13.46 -0.36 16.95
CA SER A 176 -12.16 -0.83 16.45
C SER A 176 -12.23 -2.23 15.86
N ALA A 177 -12.91 -3.18 16.53
CA ALA A 177 -13.11 -4.52 16.00
C ALA A 177 -13.94 -4.49 14.70
N LEU A 178 -15.00 -3.67 14.67
CA LEU A 178 -15.84 -3.48 13.49
C LEU A 178 -15.07 -2.85 12.33
N LEU A 179 -14.22 -1.84 12.62
CA LEU A 179 -13.35 -1.22 11.62
C LEU A 179 -12.42 -2.27 10.99
N LEU A 180 -11.78 -3.10 11.81
CA LEU A 180 -10.92 -4.18 11.33
C LEU A 180 -11.71 -5.18 10.48
N CYS A 181 -12.93 -5.55 10.87
CA CYS A 181 -13.80 -6.39 10.05
C CYS A 181 -14.10 -5.77 8.68
N PHE A 182 -14.48 -4.49 8.61
CA PHE A 182 -14.71 -3.82 7.33
C PHE A 182 -13.43 -3.76 6.48
N HIS A 183 -12.29 -3.47 7.10
CA HIS A 183 -11.02 -3.47 6.39
C HIS A 183 -10.65 -4.86 5.83
N LEU A 184 -10.86 -5.92 6.59
CA LEU A 184 -10.63 -7.30 6.14
C LEU A 184 -11.58 -7.71 5.01
N LEU A 185 -12.85 -7.28 5.07
CA LEU A 185 -13.81 -7.51 3.99
C LEU A 185 -13.40 -6.78 2.70
N ILE A 186 -12.92 -5.54 2.79
CA ILE A 186 -12.40 -4.79 1.64
C ILE A 186 -11.16 -5.49 1.08
N LEU A 187 -10.23 -5.91 1.95
CA LEU A 187 -9.02 -6.63 1.54
C LEU A 187 -9.36 -7.95 0.84
N TRP A 188 -10.35 -8.68 1.35
CA TRP A 188 -10.87 -9.88 0.71
C TRP A 188 -11.48 -9.57 -0.66
N GLY A 189 -12.31 -8.53 -0.76
CA GLY A 189 -12.88 -8.09 -2.04
C GLY A 189 -11.82 -7.70 -3.08
N LEU A 190 -10.72 -7.08 -2.65
CA LEU A 190 -9.58 -6.76 -3.50
C LEU A 190 -8.82 -8.02 -3.94
N TRP A 191 -8.67 -9.00 -3.05
CA TRP A 191 -8.05 -10.28 -3.36
C TRP A 191 -8.87 -11.09 -4.39
N SER A 192 -10.19 -11.12 -4.22
CA SER A 192 -11.12 -11.86 -5.09
C SER A 192 -11.42 -11.19 -6.43
N ALA A 193 -11.01 -9.93 -6.65
CA ALA A 193 -11.27 -9.26 -7.92
C ALA A 193 -10.64 -10.02 -9.10
N PRO A 194 -11.02 -9.80 -10.38
CA PRO A 194 -10.32 -10.40 -11.53
C PRO A 194 -8.99 -9.69 -11.84
N SER A 195 -7.91 -10.43 -12.11
CA SER A 195 -6.60 -9.84 -12.38
C SER A 195 -6.61 -9.21 -13.77
N GLU A 196 -6.41 -7.91 -13.87
CA GLU A 196 -6.33 -7.20 -15.15
C GLU A 196 -4.92 -7.24 -15.72
N TYR A 197 -4.83 -7.43 -17.04
CA TYR A 197 -3.56 -7.41 -17.75
C TYR A 197 -2.89 -6.03 -17.64
N PRO A 198 -1.63 -5.94 -17.16
CA PRO A 198 -1.02 -4.68 -16.70
C PRO A 198 -0.50 -3.79 -17.84
N TYR A 199 -0.36 -4.33 -19.05
CA TYR A 199 0.22 -3.62 -20.18
C TYR A 199 -0.83 -3.05 -21.13
N ILE A 200 -0.56 -1.87 -21.67
CA ILE A 200 -1.39 -1.26 -22.72
C ILE A 200 -1.24 -2.10 -23.99
N HIS A 201 -2.36 -2.51 -24.60
CA HIS A 201 -2.33 -3.09 -25.93
C HIS A 201 -1.91 -2.01 -26.93
N ASP A 202 -0.77 -2.21 -27.56
CA ASP A 202 -0.29 -1.31 -28.60
C ASP A 202 -1.23 -1.38 -29.82
N LYS A 203 -2.08 -0.36 -29.98
CA LYS A 203 -2.97 -0.21 -31.14
C LYS A 203 -2.20 0.12 -32.43
N SER A 204 -0.87 0.29 -32.38
CA SER A 204 -0.05 0.60 -33.56
C SER A 204 0.06 -0.56 -34.56
N SER A 205 -0.12 -1.82 -34.14
CA SER A 205 0.05 -2.98 -35.03
C SER A 205 -1.17 -3.30 -35.90
N THR A 206 -2.36 -2.78 -35.56
CA THR A 206 -3.60 -3.07 -36.30
C THR A 206 -3.77 -2.18 -37.53
N ARG A 207 -3.17 -0.98 -37.56
CA ARG A 207 -3.26 -0.06 -38.72
C ARG A 207 -2.37 -0.45 -39.92
N GLN A 208 -1.50 -1.43 -39.77
CA GLN A 208 -0.59 -1.87 -40.83
C GLN A 208 -1.09 -3.10 -41.62
N LYS A 209 -2.20 -3.72 -41.20
CA LYS A 209 -2.83 -4.83 -41.95
C LYS A 209 -3.97 -4.40 -42.90
N ASP A 210 -4.40 -3.14 -42.80
CA ASP A 210 -5.50 -2.58 -43.61
C ASP A 210 -5.00 -1.61 -44.71
N LYS A 211 -3.75 -1.76 -45.17
CA LYS A 211 -3.22 -1.02 -46.33
C LYS A 211 -2.59 -1.95 -47.34
#